data_AF-A0A8J8G0E2-F1
#
_entry.id   AF-A0A8J8G0E2-F1
#
_cell.length_a   1.000
_cell.length_b   1.000
_cell.length_c   1.000
_cell.angle_alpha   90.00
_cell.angle_beta   90.00
_cell.angle_gamma   90.00
#
_symmetry.space_group_name_H-M   'P 1'
#
loop_
_entity.id
_entity.type
_entity.pdbx_description
1 polymer ?
#
loop_
_entity_poly.entity_id
_entity_poly.type
_entity_poly.pdbx_seq_one_letter_code
_entity_poly.pdbx_strand_id
1 'polypeptide(L)'
;MIIDDSNNIHIVWQDYTNDLAGSGSDVDIFYMNWDYASETWSSFELVSTESTVTNEAPRLAIDSLGNIHVVWTDYEDVLSAGSEWDVFYNKLVEPPEIPILAPFTQNPAPLGDLSVDWSDSLSATDYDIYREEVYIWSISSLTPIASVTTSSFFDTINETGTYYYSIVAKNDFGESDSSNVNSIVINDDVSGLGFFKALRMGEILVLAGILGGFQIILSVATFFVLKTTSSFKKSKK
;
A
#
# COMPACT_ATOMS: atom_id res chain seq x y z
N MET A 1 29.52 -0.46 9.26
CA MET A 1 28.72 0.10 8.15
C MET A 1 28.32 -1.01 7.22
N ILE A 2 27.07 -1.00 6.76
CA ILE A 2 26.53 -1.86 5.69
C ILE A 2 25.65 -1.00 4.76
N ILE A 3 25.27 -1.56 3.61
CA ILE A 3 24.34 -0.93 2.66
C ILE A 3 23.22 -1.94 2.42
N ASP A 4 21.96 -1.49 2.48
CA ASP A 4 20.79 -2.32 2.20
C ASP A 4 20.50 -2.42 0.68
N ASP A 5 19.45 -3.18 0.32
CA ASP A 5 19.05 -3.36 -1.07
C ASP A 5 18.48 -2.08 -1.72
N SER A 6 18.11 -1.09 -0.90
CA SER A 6 17.60 0.23 -1.30
C SER A 6 18.70 1.30 -1.40
N ASN A 7 19.96 0.91 -1.15
CA ASN A 7 21.15 1.76 -1.10
C ASN A 7 21.23 2.71 0.10
N ASN A 8 20.42 2.50 1.14
CA ASN A 8 20.57 3.19 2.40
C ASN A 8 21.86 2.72 3.09
N ILE A 9 22.55 3.63 3.76
CA ILE A 9 23.79 3.32 4.47
C ILE A 9 23.50 3.24 5.95
N HIS A 10 23.78 2.09 6.57
CA HIS A 10 23.57 1.88 8.00
C HIS A 10 24.91 1.90 8.72
N ILE A 11 25.02 2.70 9.79
CA ILE A 11 26.25 2.88 10.56
C ILE A 11 25.97 2.60 12.03
N VAL A 12 26.84 1.78 12.60
CA VAL A 12 26.97 1.62 14.05
C VAL A 12 28.36 2.10 14.45
N TRP A 13 28.48 2.79 15.57
CA TRP A 13 29.76 3.22 16.13
C TRP A 13 29.71 3.20 17.66
N GLN A 14 30.90 3.31 18.25
CA GLN A 14 31.07 3.54 19.67
C GLN A 14 31.47 4.99 19.90
N ASP A 15 30.83 5.67 20.85
CA ASP A 15 31.11 7.07 21.18
C ASP A 15 31.60 7.19 22.63
N TYR A 16 32.55 8.11 22.85
CA TYR A 16 33.21 8.33 24.14
C TYR A 16 32.77 9.65 24.79
N THR A 17 31.80 10.35 24.18
CA THR A 17 31.33 11.65 24.64
C THR A 17 30.42 11.46 25.83
N ASN A 18 30.77 12.09 26.95
CA ASN A 18 29.92 12.10 28.13
C ASN A 18 28.54 12.70 27.81
N ASP A 19 27.52 11.91 28.11
CA ASP A 19 26.09 12.23 28.14
C ASP A 19 25.53 12.62 26.77
N LEU A 20 26.04 11.97 25.71
CA LEU A 20 25.47 12.12 24.38
C LEU A 20 24.09 11.46 24.35
N ALA A 21 23.04 12.28 24.20
CA ALA A 21 21.64 11.82 24.20
C ALA A 21 21.21 11.04 25.46
N GLY A 22 21.78 11.36 26.63
CA GLY A 22 21.40 10.73 27.90
C GLY A 22 22.16 9.43 28.20
N SER A 23 23.23 9.15 27.45
CA SER A 23 23.95 7.87 27.52
C SER A 23 24.84 7.71 28.75
N GLY A 24 25.05 8.76 29.56
CA GLY A 24 25.84 8.65 30.78
C GLY A 24 27.29 9.10 30.60
N SER A 25 28.27 8.36 31.11
CA SER A 25 29.69 8.84 31.12
C SER A 25 30.69 7.80 30.62
N ASP A 26 30.14 6.69 30.17
CA ASP A 26 30.79 5.52 29.66
C ASP A 26 30.81 5.58 28.12
N VAL A 27 31.17 4.45 27.50
CA VAL A 27 31.27 4.35 26.04
C VAL A 27 30.03 3.63 25.57
N ASP A 28 29.35 4.22 24.60
CA ASP A 28 28.02 3.80 24.20
C ASP A 28 27.95 3.46 22.73
N ILE A 29 27.04 2.56 22.38
CA ILE A 29 26.83 2.15 21.01
C ILE A 29 25.70 2.98 20.41
N PHE A 30 25.99 3.65 19.31
CA PHE A 30 25.04 4.47 18.59
C PHE A 30 24.81 3.95 17.17
N TYR A 31 23.63 4.24 16.64
CA TYR A 31 23.21 3.91 15.30
C TYR A 31 22.65 5.13 14.56
N MET A 32 22.88 5.17 13.24
CA MET A 32 22.23 6.11 12.33
C MET A 32 22.20 5.54 10.91
N ASN A 33 21.27 6.02 10.08
CA ASN A 33 21.19 5.65 8.69
C ASN A 33 21.25 6.89 7.75
N TRP A 34 21.71 6.66 6.52
CA TRP A 34 21.53 7.57 5.39
C TRP A 34 20.45 7.00 4.50
N ASP A 35 19.38 7.76 4.32
CA ASP A 35 18.31 7.44 3.38
C ASP A 35 18.70 7.95 1.99
N TYR A 36 18.82 7.02 1.05
CA TYR A 36 19.18 7.32 -0.34
C TYR A 36 18.08 8.08 -1.08
N ALA A 37 16.81 7.80 -0.78
CA ALA A 37 15.67 8.42 -1.45
C ALA A 37 15.50 9.88 -1.06
N SER A 38 15.65 10.20 0.23
CA SER A 38 15.55 11.58 0.73
C SER A 38 16.88 12.35 0.70
N GLU A 39 18.01 11.67 0.47
CA GLU A 39 19.37 12.23 0.59
C GLU A 39 19.61 12.89 1.95
N THR A 40 19.15 12.25 3.03
CA THR A 40 19.32 12.75 4.40
C THR A 40 19.84 11.69 5.36
N TRP A 41 20.50 12.14 6.42
CA TRP A 41 20.83 11.31 7.57
C TRP A 41 19.65 11.31 8.56
N SER A 42 19.35 10.17 9.17
CA SER A 42 18.49 10.13 10.34
C SER A 42 19.10 10.88 11.52
N SER A 43 18.26 11.15 12.52
CA SER A 43 18.76 11.33 13.88
C SER A 43 19.46 10.04 14.32
N PHE A 44 20.52 10.18 15.12
CA PHE A 44 21.16 9.02 15.72
C PHE A 44 20.35 8.52 16.93
N GLU A 45 20.48 7.24 17.25
CA GLU A 45 19.87 6.60 18.41
C GLU A 45 20.92 5.87 19.27
N LEU A 46 20.69 5.85 20.58
CA LEU A 46 21.45 5.04 21.54
C LEU A 46 20.94 3.61 21.49
N VAL A 47 21.81 2.66 21.14
CA VAL A 47 21.47 1.24 20.96
C VAL A 47 21.66 0.44 22.25
N SER A 48 22.68 0.76 23.05
CA SER A 48 23.06 0.08 24.29
C SER A 48 22.28 0.55 25.52
N THR A 49 20.96 0.75 25.38
CA THR A 49 20.10 1.37 26.42
C THR A 49 20.00 0.59 27.74
N GLU A 50 20.31 -0.69 27.70
CA GLU A 50 20.27 -1.61 28.83
C GLU A 50 21.53 -1.55 29.71
N SER A 51 22.59 -0.90 29.23
CA SER A 51 23.89 -0.85 29.89
C SER A 51 24.12 0.48 30.59
N THR A 52 24.94 0.45 31.64
CA THR A 52 25.44 1.66 32.31
C THR A 52 26.96 1.70 32.40
N VAL A 53 27.63 0.84 31.61
CA VAL A 53 29.08 0.71 31.56
C VAL A 53 29.59 0.67 30.13
N THR A 54 30.92 0.69 29.98
CA THR A 54 31.61 0.76 28.69
C THR A 54 31.25 -0.40 27.75
N ASN A 55 30.75 -0.02 26.57
CA ASN A 55 30.43 -0.88 25.44
C ASN A 55 31.47 -0.71 24.32
N GLU A 56 31.85 -1.81 23.66
CA GLU A 56 32.88 -1.82 22.62
C GLU A 56 32.57 -2.72 21.43
N ALA A 57 33.36 -2.51 20.36
CA ALA A 57 33.45 -3.39 19.20
C ALA A 57 32.10 -3.70 18.51
N PRO A 58 31.24 -2.70 18.25
CA PRO A 58 29.94 -2.95 17.66
C PRO A 58 30.07 -3.52 16.24
N ARG A 59 29.13 -4.38 15.88
CA ARG A 59 28.96 -4.99 14.56
C ARG A 59 27.49 -4.91 14.20
N LEU A 60 27.22 -4.74 12.91
CA LEU A 60 25.85 -4.77 12.41
C LEU A 60 25.70 -5.70 11.21
N ALA A 61 24.49 -6.24 11.05
CA ALA A 61 24.01 -6.99 9.91
C ALA A 61 22.56 -6.60 9.61
N ILE A 62 22.08 -6.87 8.40
CA ILE A 62 20.69 -6.68 7.98
C ILE A 62 20.09 -8.02 7.59
N ASP A 63 18.85 -8.28 8.00
CA ASP A 63 18.10 -9.45 7.53
C ASP A 63 17.36 -9.18 6.21
N SER A 64 16.79 -10.22 5.60
CA SER A 64 16.05 -10.10 4.34
C SER A 64 14.75 -9.30 4.44
N LEU A 65 14.34 -8.93 5.65
CA LEU A 65 13.17 -8.10 5.90
C LEU A 65 13.56 -6.64 6.15
N GLY A 66 14.85 -6.29 6.10
CA GLY A 66 15.37 -4.94 6.33
C GLY A 66 15.65 -4.61 7.79
N ASN A 67 15.51 -5.57 8.71
CA ASN A 67 15.78 -5.29 10.11
C ASN A 67 17.27 -5.25 10.37
N ILE A 68 17.71 -4.30 11.20
CA ILE A 68 19.10 -4.16 11.59
C ILE A 68 19.36 -4.95 12.87
N HIS A 69 20.36 -5.80 12.81
CA HIS A 69 20.86 -6.59 13.93
C HIS A 69 22.18 -6.02 14.38
N VAL A 70 22.23 -5.48 15.59
CA VAL A 70 23.44 -4.92 16.19
C VAL A 70 23.91 -5.84 17.31
N VAL A 71 25.21 -6.13 17.34
CA VAL A 71 25.86 -6.83 18.45
C VAL A 71 27.07 -6.02 18.91
N TRP A 72 27.37 -6.06 20.20
CA TRP A 72 28.53 -5.40 20.78
C TRP A 72 29.04 -6.21 21.96
N THR A 73 30.21 -5.83 22.48
CA THR A 73 30.73 -6.37 23.73
C THR A 73 30.46 -5.39 24.87
N ASP A 74 29.99 -5.89 25.99
CA ASP A 74 29.63 -5.11 27.18
C ASP A 74 30.24 -5.80 28.42
N TYR A 75 30.49 -5.01 29.46
CA TYR A 75 31.06 -5.43 30.74
C TYR A 75 30.00 -5.48 31.87
N GLU A 76 28.75 -5.08 31.59
CA GLU A 76 27.67 -5.05 32.57
C GLU A 76 27.31 -6.47 33.02
N ASP A 77 27.11 -6.65 34.33
CA ASP A 77 26.66 -7.92 34.89
C ASP A 77 25.14 -8.08 34.73
N VAL A 78 24.71 -8.24 33.48
CA VAL A 78 23.30 -8.48 33.15
C VAL A 78 22.97 -9.94 33.39
N LEU A 79 21.88 -10.18 34.12
CA LEU A 79 21.39 -11.53 34.46
C LEU A 79 22.39 -12.41 35.25
N SER A 80 23.33 -11.80 35.99
CA SER A 80 24.35 -12.53 36.78
C SER A 80 25.35 -13.31 35.91
N ALA A 81 25.67 -12.78 34.73
CA ALA A 81 26.67 -13.35 33.82
C ALA A 81 28.11 -13.18 34.33
N GLY A 82 28.36 -12.25 35.26
CA GLY A 82 29.68 -11.93 35.78
C GLY A 82 30.16 -10.56 35.30
N SER A 83 31.42 -10.24 35.58
CA SER A 83 32.06 -8.98 35.14
C SER A 83 33.15 -9.31 34.13
N GLU A 84 32.76 -10.02 33.08
CA GLU A 84 33.55 -10.34 31.91
C GLU A 84 32.91 -9.70 30.67
N TRP A 85 33.66 -9.67 29.56
CA TRP A 85 33.10 -9.17 28.32
C TRP A 85 32.11 -10.18 27.74
N ASP A 86 30.84 -9.81 27.71
CA ASP A 86 29.75 -10.57 27.13
C ASP A 86 29.28 -9.96 25.81
N VAL A 87 28.63 -10.76 24.99
CA VAL A 87 28.06 -10.31 23.71
C VAL A 87 26.60 -9.95 23.89
N PHE A 88 26.30 -8.69 23.65
CA PHE A 88 24.95 -8.13 23.69
C PHE A 88 24.39 -7.99 22.27
N TYR A 89 23.07 -7.86 22.20
CA TYR A 89 22.34 -7.87 20.95
C TYR A 89 21.09 -7.00 21.03
N ASN A 90 20.91 -6.15 20.02
CA ASN A 90 19.69 -5.38 19.82
C ASN A 90 19.23 -5.46 18.37
N LYS A 91 17.91 -5.51 18.18
CA LYS A 91 17.26 -5.51 16.86
C LYS A 91 16.56 -4.18 16.66
N LEU A 92 17.03 -3.41 15.69
CA LEU A 92 16.44 -2.14 15.29
C LEU A 92 15.52 -2.41 14.10
N VAL A 93 14.26 -2.02 14.23
CA VAL A 93 13.25 -2.15 13.18
C VAL A 93 12.82 -0.75 12.80
N GLU A 94 13.05 -0.38 11.55
CA GLU A 94 12.71 0.95 11.03
C GLU A 94 11.25 0.97 10.51
N PRO A 95 10.62 2.16 10.41
CA PRO A 95 9.39 2.31 9.64
C PRO A 95 9.58 1.76 8.22
N PRO A 96 8.52 1.26 7.57
CA PRO A 96 8.67 0.66 6.26
C PRO A 96 9.12 1.64 5.19
N GLU A 97 9.72 1.12 4.13
CA GLU A 97 10.06 1.91 2.95
C GLU A 97 8.82 2.43 2.22
N ILE A 98 8.97 3.54 1.52
CA ILE A 98 7.90 4.16 0.74
C ILE A 98 7.50 3.21 -0.40
N PRO A 99 6.23 2.77 -0.49
CA PRO A 99 5.77 1.96 -1.60
C PRO A 99 5.69 2.81 -2.88
N ILE A 100 5.88 2.18 -4.04
CA ILE A 100 5.70 2.80 -5.35
C ILE A 100 4.38 2.32 -5.93
N LEU A 101 3.42 3.24 -6.07
CA LEU A 101 2.13 2.95 -6.67
C LEU A 101 2.28 2.74 -8.18
N ALA A 102 1.87 1.57 -8.67
CA ALA A 102 1.99 1.21 -10.07
C ALA A 102 0.98 1.98 -10.96
N PRO A 103 1.29 2.23 -12.23
CA PRO A 103 0.32 2.82 -13.16
C PRO A 103 -0.82 1.83 -13.46
N PHE A 104 -2.04 2.34 -13.58
CA PHE A 104 -3.20 1.53 -13.97
C PHE A 104 -3.04 0.94 -15.37
N THR A 105 -3.35 -0.36 -15.53
CA THR A 105 -3.18 -1.08 -16.80
C THR A 105 -4.22 -0.69 -17.86
N GLN A 106 -5.38 -0.19 -17.44
CA GLN A 106 -6.46 0.28 -18.31
C GLN A 106 -6.92 1.65 -17.83
N ASN A 107 -6.73 2.70 -18.63
CA ASN A 107 -7.21 4.05 -18.32
C ASN A 107 -7.70 4.73 -19.62
N PRO A 108 -8.99 5.08 -19.75
CA PRO A 108 -10.06 4.94 -18.75
C PRO A 108 -10.47 3.49 -18.46
N ALA A 109 -10.90 3.21 -17.23
CA ALA A 109 -11.46 1.93 -16.81
C ALA A 109 -12.99 1.98 -16.69
N PRO A 110 -13.71 0.84 -16.84
CA PRO A 110 -15.15 0.77 -16.62
C PRO A 110 -15.49 0.82 -15.13
N LEU A 111 -16.79 1.01 -14.84
CA LEU A 111 -17.34 0.79 -13.50
C LEU A 111 -17.13 -0.66 -13.02
N GLY A 112 -16.95 -0.84 -11.71
CA GLY A 112 -16.74 -2.13 -11.07
C GLY A 112 -15.41 -2.21 -10.33
N ASP A 113 -14.86 -3.43 -10.27
CA ASP A 113 -13.63 -3.71 -9.51
C ASP A 113 -12.39 -3.25 -10.28
N LEU A 114 -11.60 -2.43 -9.61
CA LEU A 114 -10.33 -1.87 -10.08
C LEU A 114 -9.19 -2.47 -9.26
N SER A 115 -8.20 -3.07 -9.94
CA SER A 115 -6.95 -3.46 -9.28
C SER A 115 -6.08 -2.23 -9.03
N VAL A 116 -5.65 -2.06 -7.78
CA VAL A 116 -4.69 -1.06 -7.33
C VAL A 116 -3.49 -1.83 -6.82
N ASP A 117 -2.35 -1.71 -7.52
CA ASP A 117 -1.14 -2.50 -7.26
C ASP A 117 0.05 -1.57 -6.95
N TRP A 118 0.94 -1.99 -6.06
CA TRP A 118 2.15 -1.24 -5.69
C TRP A 118 3.35 -2.16 -5.44
N SER A 119 4.53 -1.60 -5.24
CA SER A 119 5.73 -2.38 -4.87
C SER A 119 5.67 -2.86 -3.43
N ASP A 120 6.19 -4.06 -3.15
CA ASP A 120 6.43 -4.47 -1.76
C ASP A 120 7.41 -3.51 -1.08
N SER A 121 7.06 -3.05 0.12
CA SER A 121 7.91 -2.23 0.99
C SER A 121 8.64 -3.12 1.99
N LEU A 122 9.94 -2.91 2.14
CA LEU A 122 10.75 -3.59 3.16
C LEU A 122 10.24 -3.24 4.57
N SER A 123 10.29 -4.20 5.50
CA SER A 123 9.75 -4.08 6.87
C SER A 123 8.24 -3.83 7.00
N ALA A 124 7.45 -3.79 5.91
CA ALA A 124 6.01 -3.57 5.97
C ALA A 124 5.25 -4.82 6.43
N THR A 125 4.29 -4.64 7.34
CA THR A 125 3.30 -5.66 7.71
C THR A 125 1.95 -5.40 7.07
N ASP A 126 1.62 -4.13 6.82
CA ASP A 126 0.33 -3.67 6.31
C ASP A 126 0.50 -2.43 5.41
N TYR A 127 -0.54 -2.12 4.64
CA TYR A 127 -0.62 -0.95 3.78
C TYR A 127 -1.98 -0.27 3.93
N ASP A 128 -1.97 1.04 4.11
CA ASP A 128 -3.15 1.90 4.10
C ASP A 128 -3.35 2.49 2.68
N ILE A 129 -4.55 2.30 2.13
CA ILE A 129 -4.92 2.77 0.79
C ILE A 129 -5.76 4.04 0.91
N TYR A 130 -5.33 5.11 0.27
CA TYR A 130 -6.06 6.37 0.19
C TYR A 130 -6.64 6.57 -1.22
N ARG A 131 -7.87 7.08 -1.28
CA ARG A 131 -8.54 7.44 -2.54
C ARG A 131 -9.34 8.73 -2.38
N GLU A 132 -9.19 9.65 -3.32
CA GLU A 132 -9.95 10.90 -3.39
C GLU A 132 -10.43 11.21 -4.82
N GLU A 133 -11.43 12.08 -4.96
CA GLU A 133 -11.91 12.62 -6.26
C GLU A 133 -11.13 13.86 -6.72
N VAL A 134 -10.18 14.29 -5.88
CA VAL A 134 -9.26 15.39 -6.14
C VAL A 134 -7.82 14.92 -5.91
N TYR A 135 -6.86 15.63 -6.48
CA TYR A 135 -5.46 15.29 -6.30
C TYR A 135 -5.07 15.29 -4.81
N ILE A 136 -4.41 14.21 -4.37
CA ILE A 136 -3.92 14.04 -3.00
C ILE A 136 -2.62 14.82 -2.84
N TRP A 137 -2.68 15.97 -2.18
CA TRP A 137 -1.49 16.75 -1.84
C TRP A 137 -0.83 16.30 -0.52
N SER A 138 -1.61 15.68 0.36
CA SER A 138 -1.17 15.14 1.66
C SER A 138 -2.21 14.16 2.18
N ILE A 139 -1.76 13.14 2.92
CA ILE A 139 -2.61 12.12 3.56
C ILE A 139 -2.92 12.42 5.03
N SER A 140 -2.34 13.46 5.62
CA SER A 140 -2.38 13.73 7.06
C SER A 140 -3.79 13.93 7.66
N SER A 141 -4.77 14.30 6.84
CA SER A 141 -6.17 14.47 7.26
C SER A 141 -7.13 13.51 6.55
N LEU A 142 -6.60 12.55 5.80
CA LEU A 142 -7.40 11.59 5.05
C LEU A 142 -7.61 10.33 5.89
N THR A 143 -8.70 9.62 5.61
CA THR A 143 -8.94 8.28 6.18
C THR A 143 -8.72 7.27 5.07
N PRO A 144 -7.93 6.20 5.30
CA PRO A 144 -7.77 5.17 4.29
C PRO A 144 -9.10 4.49 4.00
N ILE A 145 -9.32 4.12 2.73
CA ILE A 145 -10.49 3.35 2.31
C ILE A 145 -10.37 1.88 2.69
N ALA A 146 -9.15 1.39 2.88
CA ALA A 146 -8.84 0.02 3.29
C ALA A 146 -7.42 -0.07 3.86
N SER A 147 -7.19 -1.12 4.65
CA SER A 147 -5.87 -1.56 5.10
C SER A 147 -5.69 -3.04 4.76
N VAL A 148 -4.57 -3.42 4.15
CA VAL A 148 -4.31 -4.79 3.67
C VAL A 148 -2.86 -5.21 3.93
N THR A 149 -2.59 -6.51 3.98
CA THR A 149 -1.25 -7.07 4.20
C THR A 149 -0.51 -7.45 2.92
N THR A 150 -1.15 -7.27 1.76
CA THR A 150 -0.62 -7.61 0.43
C THR A 150 -0.40 -6.36 -0.40
N SER A 151 0.53 -6.39 -1.36
CA SER A 151 0.85 -5.28 -2.26
C SER A 151 -0.17 -5.04 -3.40
N SER A 152 -1.43 -5.37 -3.15
CA SER A 152 -2.55 -5.21 -4.08
C SER A 152 -3.87 -5.05 -3.34
N PHE A 153 -4.78 -4.27 -3.91
CA PHE A 153 -6.15 -4.06 -3.41
C PHE A 153 -7.14 -3.97 -4.57
N PHE A 154 -8.34 -4.54 -4.40
CA PHE A 154 -9.45 -4.35 -5.34
C PHE A 154 -10.42 -3.30 -4.79
N ASP A 155 -10.54 -2.18 -5.51
CA ASP A 155 -11.50 -1.12 -5.19
C ASP A 155 -12.74 -1.23 -6.08
N THR A 156 -13.94 -1.24 -5.49
CA THR A 156 -15.19 -1.27 -6.25
C THR A 156 -15.72 0.15 -6.47
N ILE A 157 -15.63 0.63 -7.71
CA ILE A 157 -16.10 1.97 -8.11
C ILE A 157 -17.46 1.90 -8.79
N ASN A 158 -18.44 2.62 -8.24
CA ASN A 158 -19.83 2.63 -8.73
C ASN A 158 -20.23 3.94 -9.44
N GLU A 159 -19.34 4.92 -9.50
CA GLU A 159 -19.60 6.22 -10.11
C GLU A 159 -18.50 6.60 -11.12
N THR A 160 -18.89 7.33 -12.15
CA THR A 160 -17.93 7.85 -13.12
C THR A 160 -17.20 9.05 -12.54
N GLY A 161 -15.91 9.17 -12.79
CA GLY A 161 -15.11 10.25 -12.22
C GLY A 161 -13.64 10.07 -12.47
N THR A 162 -12.83 10.95 -11.88
CA THR A 162 -11.38 10.74 -11.79
C THR A 162 -11.05 10.48 -10.33
N TYR A 163 -10.36 9.39 -10.06
CA TYR A 163 -9.96 9.00 -8.72
C TYR A 163 -8.44 9.04 -8.62
N TYR A 164 -7.92 9.54 -7.51
CA TYR A 164 -6.51 9.66 -7.20
C TYR A 164 -6.19 8.73 -6.04
N TYR A 165 -5.11 7.98 -6.15
CA TYR A 165 -4.69 6.99 -5.16
C TYR A 165 -3.29 7.31 -4.64
N SER A 166 -3.06 6.97 -3.38
CA SER A 166 -1.76 6.97 -2.73
C SER A 166 -1.74 5.88 -1.65
N ILE A 167 -0.58 5.28 -1.41
CA ILE A 167 -0.39 4.14 -0.51
C ILE A 167 0.62 4.51 0.57
N VAL A 168 0.39 4.06 1.80
CA VAL A 168 1.33 4.16 2.92
C VAL A 168 1.60 2.77 3.46
N ALA A 169 2.87 2.40 3.60
CA ALA A 169 3.29 1.14 4.21
C ALA A 169 3.44 1.31 5.73
N LYS A 170 3.11 0.28 6.50
CA LYS A 170 3.05 0.34 7.96
C LYS A 170 3.63 -0.90 8.63
N ASN A 171 4.17 -0.68 9.82
CA ASN A 171 4.50 -1.72 10.79
C ASN A 171 4.29 -1.20 12.23
N ASP A 172 4.59 -2.03 13.23
CA ASP A 172 4.44 -1.66 14.64
C ASP A 172 5.38 -0.52 15.09
N PHE A 173 6.39 -0.17 14.28
CA PHE A 173 7.41 0.83 14.57
C PHE A 173 7.17 2.18 13.85
N GLY A 174 6.26 2.22 12.89
CA GLY A 174 5.88 3.45 12.21
C GLY A 174 5.22 3.25 10.86
N GLU A 175 5.08 4.37 10.15
CA GLU A 175 4.52 4.46 8.81
C GLU A 175 5.59 5.01 7.87
N SER A 176 5.54 4.60 6.60
CA SER A 176 6.32 5.22 5.53
C SER A 176 5.76 6.60 5.19
N ASP A 177 6.51 7.40 4.42
CA ASP A 177 5.88 8.48 3.65
C ASP A 177 4.91 7.90 2.61
N SER A 178 4.04 8.76 2.08
CA SER A 178 3.08 8.37 1.04
C SER A 178 3.75 8.12 -0.31
N SER A 179 3.27 7.11 -1.03
CA SER A 179 3.68 6.82 -2.41
C SER A 179 3.49 8.00 -3.36
N ASN A 180 4.03 7.88 -4.58
CA ASN A 180 3.56 8.69 -5.71
C ASN A 180 2.03 8.62 -5.87
N VAL A 181 1.44 9.70 -6.38
CA VAL A 181 0.00 9.75 -6.67
C VAL A 181 -0.25 9.36 -8.12
N ASN A 182 -1.06 8.32 -8.33
CA ASN A 182 -1.57 7.96 -9.65
C ASN A 182 -3.07 8.20 -9.72
N SER A 183 -3.58 8.47 -10.93
CA SER A 183 -5.00 8.68 -11.16
C SER A 183 -5.56 7.77 -12.23
N ILE A 184 -6.86 7.54 -12.12
CA ILE A 184 -7.65 6.72 -13.03
C ILE A 184 -8.92 7.46 -13.42
N VAL A 185 -9.26 7.45 -14.70
CA VAL A 185 -10.57 7.92 -15.17
C VAL A 185 -11.51 6.72 -15.24
N ILE A 186 -12.63 6.80 -14.52
CA ILE A 186 -13.70 5.81 -14.54
C ILE A 186 -14.85 6.34 -15.38
N ASN A 187 -15.22 5.59 -16.40
CA ASN A 187 -16.31 5.94 -17.31
C ASN A 187 -17.41 4.89 -17.27
N ASP A 188 -18.60 5.28 -17.76
CA ASP A 188 -19.75 4.39 -17.93
C ASP A 188 -19.59 3.46 -19.14
N ASP A 189 -18.36 3.05 -19.42
CA ASP A 189 -18.00 2.37 -20.65
C ASP A 189 -18.61 0.96 -20.66
N VAL A 190 -19.83 0.90 -21.18
CA VAL A 190 -20.55 -0.30 -21.58
C VAL A 190 -19.92 -0.88 -22.85
N SER A 191 -18.61 -0.73 -23.08
CA SER A 191 -17.93 -1.18 -24.30
C SER A 191 -18.04 -2.70 -24.53
N GLY A 192 -18.36 -3.49 -23.49
CA GLY A 192 -18.77 -4.91 -23.64
C GLY A 192 -20.18 -5.13 -24.21
N LEU A 193 -21.00 -4.08 -24.29
CA LEU A 193 -22.38 -4.03 -24.79
C LEU A 193 -22.58 -2.85 -25.77
N GLY A 194 -21.51 -2.36 -26.40
CA GLY A 194 -21.53 -1.20 -27.31
C GLY A 194 -22.52 -1.29 -28.48
N PHE A 195 -23.08 -2.48 -28.75
CA PHE A 195 -24.14 -2.68 -29.71
C PHE A 195 -25.53 -2.19 -29.24
N PHE A 196 -25.79 -2.10 -27.94
CA PHE A 196 -27.13 -1.77 -27.42
C PHE A 196 -27.30 -0.32 -26.95
N LYS A 197 -26.21 0.41 -26.70
CA LYS A 197 -26.27 1.84 -26.29
C LYS A 197 -26.72 2.78 -27.42
N ALA A 198 -26.59 2.34 -28.68
CA ALA A 198 -27.00 3.08 -29.87
C ALA A 198 -28.49 2.92 -30.24
N LEU A 199 -29.25 2.07 -29.53
CA LEU A 199 -30.69 1.97 -29.75
C LEU A 199 -31.41 2.78 -28.68
N ARG A 200 -32.10 3.86 -29.07
CA ARG A 200 -33.14 4.45 -28.20
C ARG A 200 -34.15 3.35 -27.86
N MET A 201 -34.80 3.42 -26.70
CA MET A 201 -35.85 2.47 -26.27
C MET A 201 -37.05 2.36 -27.26
N GLY A 202 -37.05 3.13 -28.37
CA GLY A 202 -37.96 3.02 -29.51
C GLY A 202 -37.31 2.71 -30.87
N GLU A 203 -36.00 2.39 -30.93
CA GLU A 203 -35.24 2.09 -32.17
C GLU A 203 -34.87 0.61 -32.31
N ILE A 204 -35.43 -0.29 -31.49
CA ILE A 204 -35.39 -1.74 -31.79
C ILE A 204 -36.40 -2.02 -32.90
N LEU A 205 -36.06 -1.65 -34.14
CA LEU A 205 -36.71 -2.19 -35.33
C LEU A 205 -35.82 -2.09 -36.57
N VAL A 206 -35.67 -3.27 -37.20
CA VAL A 206 -35.19 -3.54 -38.58
C VAL A 206 -33.68 -3.72 -38.78
N LEU A 207 -33.19 -4.91 -38.45
CA LEU A 207 -32.24 -5.65 -39.30
C LEU A 207 -32.69 -7.12 -39.41
N ALA A 208 -33.85 -7.31 -40.04
CA ALA A 208 -34.31 -8.61 -40.54
C ALA A 208 -34.97 -8.43 -41.92
N GLY A 209 -34.17 -7.93 -42.85
CA GLY A 209 -34.43 -7.79 -44.29
C GLY A 209 -33.24 -7.01 -44.82
N ILE A 210 -32.39 -7.49 -45.72
CA ILE A 210 -32.63 -8.32 -46.91
C ILE A 210 -31.31 -9.05 -47.23
N LEU A 211 -31.30 -10.38 -47.29
CA LEU A 211 -30.72 -11.16 -48.41
C LEU A 211 -31.06 -12.65 -48.21
N GLY A 212 -31.99 -13.18 -49.02
CA GLY A 212 -32.09 -14.63 -49.26
C GLY A 212 -32.76 -15.50 -48.19
N GLY A 213 -34.01 -15.17 -47.83
CA GLY A 213 -35.04 -16.11 -47.36
C GLY A 213 -34.67 -17.19 -46.35
N PHE A 214 -34.68 -16.89 -45.05
CA PHE A 214 -35.13 -17.79 -43.96
C PHE A 214 -35.28 -16.94 -42.69
N GLN A 215 -36.50 -16.77 -42.18
CA GLN A 215 -36.73 -16.14 -40.87
C GLN A 215 -36.58 -17.20 -39.77
N ILE A 216 -35.54 -17.07 -38.94
CA ILE A 216 -35.49 -17.72 -37.62
C ILE A 216 -36.14 -16.76 -36.64
N ILE A 217 -37.42 -16.99 -36.35
CA ILE A 217 -38.14 -16.28 -35.27
C ILE A 217 -37.60 -16.84 -33.95
N LEU A 218 -36.78 -16.05 -33.24
CA LEU A 218 -36.43 -16.31 -31.85
C LEU A 218 -37.68 -16.04 -30.99
N SER A 219 -38.46 -17.09 -30.73
CA SER A 219 -39.80 -17.07 -30.15
C SER A 219 -39.83 -17.41 -28.66
N VAL A 220 -39.05 -16.71 -27.82
CA VAL A 220 -39.10 -16.95 -26.35
C VAL A 220 -39.24 -15.68 -25.50
N ALA A 221 -38.89 -14.48 -25.98
CA ALA A 221 -38.90 -13.29 -25.10
C ALA A 221 -40.27 -12.57 -24.96
N THR A 222 -41.24 -12.82 -25.83
CA THR A 222 -42.49 -12.01 -25.87
C THR A 222 -43.71 -12.64 -25.19
N PHE A 223 -43.63 -13.90 -24.73
CA PHE A 223 -44.81 -14.59 -24.16
C PHE A 223 -45.06 -14.26 -22.68
N PHE A 224 -44.05 -13.82 -21.92
CA PHE A 224 -44.21 -13.53 -20.48
C PHE A 224 -44.68 -12.09 -20.17
N VAL A 225 -44.55 -11.14 -21.11
CA VAL A 225 -44.89 -9.73 -20.85
C VAL A 225 -46.37 -9.39 -21.14
N LEU A 226 -47.12 -10.26 -21.83
CA LEU A 226 -48.52 -10.01 -22.20
C LEU A 226 -49.58 -10.58 -21.23
N LYS A 227 -49.20 -11.29 -20.16
CA LYS A 227 -50.18 -11.87 -19.21
C LYS A 227 -50.48 -11.01 -17.98
N THR A 228 -49.76 -9.91 -17.74
CA THR A 228 -49.97 -9.05 -16.56
C THR A 228 -50.83 -7.81 -16.82
N THR A 229 -51.22 -7.51 -18.07
CA THR A 229 -51.92 -6.26 -18.41
C THR A 229 -53.34 -6.40 -18.96
N SER A 230 -53.93 -7.61 -19.05
CA SER A 230 -55.25 -7.81 -19.71
C SER A 230 -56.43 -8.28 -18.85
N SER A 231 -56.36 -8.29 -17.52
CA SER A 231 -57.56 -8.56 -16.70
C SER A 231 -57.84 -7.51 -15.62
N PHE A 232 -58.36 -6.34 -16.00
CA PHE A 232 -59.40 -5.63 -15.22
C PHE A 232 -60.05 -4.53 -16.06
N LYS A 233 -61.09 -4.89 -16.82
CA LYS A 233 -62.29 -4.05 -17.06
C LYS A 233 -63.30 -4.82 -17.92
N LYS A 234 -64.40 -5.26 -17.30
CA LYS A 234 -65.69 -5.47 -17.99
C LYS A 234 -66.77 -4.74 -17.21
N SER A 235 -67.38 -3.77 -17.88
CA SER A 235 -68.63 -3.11 -17.48
C SER A 235 -69.84 -3.99 -17.79
N LYS A 236 -70.93 -3.83 -17.04
CA LYS A 236 -72.33 -4.08 -17.45
C LYS A 236 -73.19 -3.00 -16.77
N LYS A 237 -73.78 -2.12 -17.59
CA LYS A 237 -75.21 -2.03 -17.95
C LYS A 237 -76.06 -1.49 -16.80
#